data_AF-A0A950UBZ6-F1
#
_entry.id   AF-A0A950UBZ6-F1
#
_cell.length_a   1.000
_cell.length_b   1.000
_cell.length_c   1.000
_cell.angle_alpha   90.00
_cell.angle_beta   90.00
_cell.angle_gamma   90.00
#
_symmetry.space_group_name_H-M   'P 1'
#
loop_
_entity.id
_entity.type
_entity.pdbx_description
1 polymer ?
#
loop_
_entity_poly.entity_id
_entity_poly.type
_entity_poly.pdbx_seq_one_letter_code
_entity_poly.pdbx_strand_id
1 'polypeptide(L)'
;GCLVFDEIMPERDSMGSVHERFAGEAQRQARALRTLGVDARVGQVPGEYCPGEFSVNARGQKKLIGAAQRIVSGGWLFSTVVVVSSAHRVRTVLEDVYAELGLEWDPATTGSVADEVLDVGVEDVRRALLAEYARRYRLVPASLGAPELAHARGVLERHRVDG
;
A
#
# COMPACT_ATOMS: atom_id res chain seq x y z
N GLY A 1 0.97 8.18 10.94
CA GLY A 1 0.16 8.49 9.75
C GLY A 1 0.42 7.47 8.68
N CYS A 2 -0.53 7.28 7.75
CA CYS A 2 -0.41 6.35 6.64
C CYS A 2 -0.51 7.09 5.31
N LEU A 3 0.09 6.53 4.26
CA LEU A 3 -0.05 6.99 2.89
C LEU A 3 -0.72 5.89 2.07
N VAL A 4 -1.77 6.25 1.35
CA VAL A 4 -2.38 5.38 0.32
C VAL A 4 -1.93 5.89 -1.05
N PHE A 5 -1.46 4.98 -1.89
CA PHE A 5 -1.04 5.27 -3.25
C PHE A 5 -1.74 4.30 -4.21
N ASP A 6 -2.61 4.86 -5.06
CA ASP A 6 -3.41 4.10 -6.00
C ASP A 6 -2.93 4.32 -7.43
N GLU A 7 -2.71 3.22 -8.14
CA GLU A 7 -2.44 3.20 -9.58
C GLU A 7 -3.68 2.71 -10.31
N ILE A 8 -4.18 3.51 -11.24
CA ILE A 8 -5.31 3.14 -12.11
C ILE A 8 -4.80 3.15 -13.54
N MET A 9 -4.79 1.99 -14.19
CA MET A 9 -4.23 1.85 -15.52
C MET A 9 -5.14 1.04 -16.44
N PRO A 10 -5.26 1.45 -17.72
CA PRO A 10 -5.99 0.69 -18.71
C PRO A 10 -5.16 -0.52 -19.17
N GLU A 11 -5.78 -1.69 -19.24
CA GLU A 11 -5.16 -2.92 -19.73
C GLU A 11 -6.23 -3.88 -20.22
N ARG A 12 -6.13 -4.32 -21.48
CA ARG A 12 -7.14 -5.18 -22.10
C ARG A 12 -7.10 -6.62 -21.59
N ASP A 13 -5.91 -7.12 -21.24
CA ASP A 13 -5.70 -8.44 -20.66
C ASP A 13 -4.96 -8.30 -19.32
N SER A 14 -5.71 -8.00 -18.27
CA SER A 14 -5.15 -7.64 -16.96
C SER A 14 -4.87 -8.85 -16.06
N MET A 15 -5.42 -10.02 -16.39
CA MET A 15 -5.37 -11.21 -15.52
C MET A 15 -4.04 -11.95 -15.63
N GLY A 16 -3.43 -11.99 -16.82
CA GLY A 16 -2.16 -12.70 -17.04
C GLY A 16 -0.95 -12.09 -16.34
N SER A 17 -1.02 -10.81 -15.94
CA SER A 17 0.13 -10.03 -15.44
C SER A 17 0.10 -9.73 -13.93
N VAL A 18 -0.84 -10.32 -13.17
CA VAL A 18 -1.02 -10.02 -11.73
C VAL A 18 0.26 -10.23 -10.92
N HIS A 19 0.83 -11.43 -10.98
CA HIS A 19 2.02 -11.76 -10.19
C HIS A 19 3.21 -10.85 -10.54
N GLU A 20 3.47 -10.64 -11.84
CA GLU A 20 4.54 -9.75 -12.31
C GLU A 20 4.32 -8.30 -11.86
N ARG A 21 3.06 -7.84 -11.82
CA ARG A 21 2.71 -6.50 -11.33
C ARG A 21 3.02 -6.35 -9.86
N PHE A 22 2.56 -7.29 -9.02
CA PHE A 22 2.88 -7.26 -7.59
C PHE A 22 4.39 -7.31 -7.34
N ALA A 23 5.11 -8.20 -8.02
CA ALA A 23 6.56 -8.29 -7.92
C ALA A 23 7.27 -6.98 -8.33
N GLY A 24 6.85 -6.39 -9.44
CA GLY A 24 7.40 -5.14 -9.97
C GLY A 24 7.14 -3.94 -9.05
N GLU A 25 5.92 -3.80 -8.57
CA GLU A 25 5.53 -2.68 -7.70
C GLU A 25 6.11 -2.81 -6.29
N ALA A 26 6.15 -3.99 -5.70
CA ALA A 26 6.82 -4.19 -4.41
C ALA A 26 8.32 -3.85 -4.49
N GLN A 27 9.00 -4.23 -5.56
CA GLN A 27 10.40 -3.85 -5.76
C GLN A 27 10.57 -2.34 -5.94
N ARG A 28 9.62 -1.66 -6.60
CA ARG A 28 9.63 -0.19 -6.74
C ARG A 28 9.47 0.49 -5.40
N GLN A 29 8.50 0.06 -4.62
CA GLN A 29 8.21 0.59 -3.29
C GLN A 29 9.40 0.37 -2.35
N ALA A 30 10.02 -0.81 -2.37
CA ALA A 30 11.24 -1.10 -1.62
C ALA A 30 12.40 -0.19 -2.03
N ARG A 31 12.60 0.07 -3.33
CA ARG A 31 13.62 1.02 -3.79
C ARG A 31 13.34 2.43 -3.29
N ALA A 32 12.10 2.90 -3.34
CA ALA A 32 11.71 4.20 -2.81
C ALA A 32 12.08 4.33 -1.32
N LEU A 33 11.71 3.35 -0.48
CA LEU A 33 12.06 3.38 0.95
C LEU A 33 13.57 3.31 1.21
N ARG A 34 14.33 2.56 0.39
CA ARG A 34 15.80 2.54 0.49
C ARG A 34 16.43 3.91 0.24
N THR A 35 15.85 4.75 -0.62
CA THR A 35 16.34 6.13 -0.81
C THR A 35 16.21 7.01 0.44
N LEU A 36 15.33 6.64 1.36
CA LEU A 36 15.15 7.30 2.65
C LEU A 36 16.04 6.70 3.75
N GLY A 37 16.80 5.64 3.47
CA GLY A 37 17.70 4.98 4.43
C GLY A 37 17.13 3.72 5.09
N VAL A 38 15.95 3.25 4.69
CA VAL A 38 15.37 2.00 5.21
C VAL A 38 16.05 0.78 4.57
N ASP A 39 16.41 -0.24 5.36
CA ASP A 39 16.70 -1.59 4.84
C ASP A 39 15.39 -2.28 4.42
N ALA A 40 14.79 -1.78 3.33
CA ALA A 40 13.54 -2.28 2.82
C ALA A 40 13.77 -3.54 1.97
N ARG A 41 13.00 -4.59 2.20
CA ARG A 41 13.06 -5.86 1.47
C ARG A 41 11.66 -6.26 1.00
N VAL A 42 11.61 -7.00 -0.10
CA VAL A 42 10.35 -7.60 -0.59
C VAL A 42 10.27 -9.02 -0.06
N GLY A 43 9.11 -9.38 0.46
CA GLY A 43 8.83 -10.70 1.01
C GLY A 43 7.88 -10.62 2.20
N GLN A 44 7.07 -11.66 2.37
CA GLN A 44 6.22 -11.85 3.54
C GLN A 44 7.06 -11.88 4.82
N VAL A 45 6.60 -11.18 5.86
CA VAL A 45 7.13 -11.36 7.22
C VAL A 45 6.33 -12.48 7.91
N PRO A 46 6.98 -13.50 8.50
CA PRO A 46 6.27 -14.56 9.24
C PRO A 46 5.39 -13.97 10.36
N GLY A 47 4.11 -14.34 10.40
CA GLY A 47 3.15 -13.84 11.40
C GLY A 47 2.59 -12.44 11.11
N GLU A 48 2.82 -11.87 9.92
CA GLU A 48 2.27 -10.56 9.58
C GLU A 48 0.75 -10.57 9.39
N TYR A 49 0.13 -9.43 9.69
CA TYR A 49 -1.27 -9.21 9.33
C TYR A 49 -1.43 -9.14 7.80
N CYS A 50 -2.53 -9.72 7.31
CA CYS A 50 -2.87 -9.80 5.89
C CYS A 50 -1.67 -10.27 5.05
N PRO A 51 -1.21 -11.52 5.27
CA PRO A 51 0.04 -12.01 4.71
C PRO A 51 0.02 -11.97 3.18
N GLY A 52 1.15 -11.59 2.59
CA GLY A 52 1.33 -11.56 1.15
C GLY A 52 2.78 -11.72 0.73
N GLU A 53 3.00 -12.48 -0.35
CA GLU A 53 4.33 -12.76 -0.92
C GLU A 53 5.13 -11.48 -1.21
N PHE A 54 4.43 -10.40 -1.55
CA PHE A 54 5.01 -9.13 -2.01
C PHE A 54 4.93 -7.99 -0.99
N SER A 55 4.79 -8.29 0.30
CA SER A 55 4.94 -7.29 1.36
C SER A 55 6.31 -6.59 1.27
N VAL A 56 6.36 -5.29 1.56
CA VAL A 56 7.63 -4.59 1.78
C VAL A 56 7.85 -4.44 3.28
N ASN A 57 9.01 -4.89 3.74
CA ASN A 57 9.35 -4.97 5.15
C ASN A 57 10.69 -4.29 5.48
N ALA A 58 10.91 -3.96 6.74
CA ALA A 58 12.21 -3.58 7.28
C ALA A 58 12.97 -4.82 7.75
N ARG A 59 14.19 -5.03 7.24
CA ARG A 59 15.16 -6.07 7.68
C ARG A 59 14.64 -7.52 7.68
N GLY A 60 13.51 -7.80 7.04
CA GLY A 60 12.82 -9.10 7.10
C GLY A 60 11.94 -9.29 8.34
N GLN A 61 11.67 -8.23 9.12
CA GLN A 61 11.10 -8.36 10.47
C GLN A 61 9.80 -7.59 10.68
N LYS A 62 9.62 -6.45 10.02
CA LYS A 62 8.46 -5.58 10.22
C LYS A 62 7.84 -5.19 8.89
N LYS A 63 6.58 -5.52 8.65
CA LYS A 63 5.84 -5.07 7.47
C LYS A 63 5.64 -3.56 7.54
N LEU A 64 5.99 -2.89 6.44
CA LEU A 64 5.85 -1.44 6.26
C LEU A 64 4.81 -1.09 5.20
N ILE A 65 4.73 -1.92 4.16
CA ILE A 65 3.83 -1.73 3.03
C ILE A 65 3.09 -3.03 2.72
N GLY A 66 1.78 -2.91 2.56
CA GLY A 66 0.93 -3.93 1.95
C GLY A 66 0.27 -3.39 0.68
N ALA A 67 -0.08 -4.28 -0.23
CA ALA A 67 -0.76 -3.92 -1.46
C ALA A 67 -1.91 -4.88 -1.78
N ALA A 68 -2.89 -4.37 -2.51
CA ALA A 68 -4.02 -5.12 -3.03
C ALA A 68 -4.31 -4.67 -4.46
N GLN A 69 -4.98 -5.50 -5.25
CA GLN A 69 -5.35 -5.16 -6.62
C GLN A 69 -6.83 -5.49 -6.88
N ARG A 70 -7.49 -4.63 -7.65
CA ARG A 70 -8.80 -4.88 -8.24
C ARG A 70 -8.67 -4.83 -9.76
N ILE A 71 -9.24 -5.81 -10.45
CA ILE A 71 -9.29 -5.87 -11.92
C ILE A 71 -10.74 -5.70 -12.35
N VAL A 72 -10.93 -4.94 -13.43
CA VAL A 72 -12.22 -4.77 -14.11
C VAL A 72 -12.01 -4.93 -15.61
N SER A 73 -13.11 -4.99 -16.37
CA SER A 73 -13.00 -4.97 -17.82
C SER A 73 -12.29 -3.68 -18.27
N GLY A 74 -11.18 -3.83 -19.00
CA GLY A 74 -10.42 -2.73 -19.58
C GLY A 74 -9.38 -2.07 -18.67
N GLY A 75 -9.19 -2.52 -17.42
CA GLY A 75 -8.12 -2.00 -16.58
C GLY A 75 -8.09 -2.55 -15.16
N TRP A 76 -7.22 -1.95 -14.36
CA TRP A 76 -6.96 -2.37 -12.98
C TRP A 76 -6.65 -1.19 -12.08
N LEU A 77 -6.89 -1.40 -10.79
CA LEU A 77 -6.48 -0.57 -9.66
C LEU A 77 -5.47 -1.39 -8.84
N PHE A 78 -4.28 -0.85 -8.62
CA PHE A 78 -3.31 -1.38 -7.66
C PHE A 78 -3.19 -0.39 -6.50
N SER A 79 -3.59 -0.80 -5.31
CA SER A 79 -3.64 0.05 -4.12
C SER A 79 -2.55 -0.35 -3.15
N THR A 80 -1.75 0.61 -2.75
CA THR A 80 -0.63 0.45 -1.82
C THR A 80 -0.92 1.22 -0.54
N VAL A 81 -0.76 0.57 0.61
CA VAL A 81 -0.85 1.21 1.93
C VAL A 81 0.51 1.18 2.59
N VAL A 82 1.06 2.35 2.89
CA VAL A 82 2.32 2.53 3.63
C VAL A 82 2.02 3.01 5.04
N VAL A 83 2.49 2.27 6.04
CA VAL A 83 2.48 2.73 7.43
C VAL A 83 3.70 3.62 7.63
N VAL A 84 3.50 4.95 7.62
CA VAL A 84 4.62 5.90 7.70
C VAL A 84 5.03 6.14 9.15
N SER A 85 4.06 6.28 10.06
CA SER A 85 4.32 6.45 11.49
C SER A 85 3.16 5.95 12.34
N SER A 86 3.37 5.81 13.65
CA SER A 86 2.34 5.38 14.61
C SER A 86 1.84 3.96 14.39
N ALA A 87 2.74 3.01 14.05
CA ALA A 87 2.42 1.59 13.88
C ALA A 87 1.64 0.98 15.06
N HIS A 88 1.86 1.47 16.28
CA HIS A 88 1.10 1.04 17.47
C HIS A 88 -0.41 1.18 17.32
N ARG A 89 -0.90 2.23 16.64
CA ARG A 89 -2.34 2.44 16.44
C ARG A 89 -2.94 1.39 15.49
N VAL A 90 -2.17 1.01 14.47
CA VAL A 90 -2.55 -0.07 13.55
C VAL A 90 -2.60 -1.39 14.31
N ARG A 91 -1.59 -1.66 15.15
CA ARG A 91 -1.56 -2.88 15.97
C ARG A 91 -2.77 -3.00 16.88
N THR A 92 -3.09 -1.96 17.65
CA THR A 92 -4.22 -1.98 18.59
C THR A 92 -5.54 -2.34 17.91
N VAL A 93 -5.83 -1.78 16.74
CA VAL A 93 -7.06 -2.13 16.00
C VAL A 93 -7.02 -3.56 15.48
N LEU A 94 -5.86 -4.01 14.98
CA LEU A 94 -5.71 -5.37 14.46
C LEU A 94 -5.76 -6.43 15.57
N GLU A 95 -5.35 -6.12 16.80
CA GLU A 95 -5.43 -7.03 17.96
C GLU A 95 -6.89 -7.43 18.20
N ASP A 96 -7.79 -6.44 18.30
CA ASP A 96 -9.22 -6.68 18.48
C ASP A 96 -9.82 -7.43 17.28
N VAL A 97 -9.51 -6.99 16.05
CA VAL A 97 -10.05 -7.62 14.83
C VAL A 97 -9.60 -9.07 14.69
N TYR A 98 -8.32 -9.38 14.93
CA TYR A 98 -7.82 -10.75 14.79
C TYR A 98 -8.32 -11.67 15.92
N ALA A 99 -8.49 -11.13 17.13
CA ALA A 99 -9.11 -11.87 18.23
C ALA A 99 -10.56 -12.27 17.88
N GLU A 100 -11.37 -11.34 17.36
CA GLU A 100 -12.75 -11.61 16.93
C GLU A 100 -12.83 -12.57 15.74
N LEU A 101 -11.88 -12.49 14.80
CA LEU A 101 -11.80 -13.41 13.67
C LEU A 101 -11.21 -14.78 14.05
N GLY A 102 -10.69 -14.96 15.26
CA GLY A 102 -10.00 -16.18 15.69
C GLY A 102 -8.75 -16.50 14.88
N LEU A 103 -8.05 -15.47 14.38
CA LEU A 103 -6.86 -15.62 13.55
C LEU A 103 -5.59 -15.36 14.35
N GLU A 104 -4.59 -16.22 14.20
CA GLU A 104 -3.27 -16.02 14.77
C GLU A 104 -2.46 -15.01 13.95
N TRP A 105 -1.73 -14.14 14.64
CA TRP A 105 -0.75 -13.22 14.07
C TRP A 105 0.22 -12.75 15.17
N ASP A 106 1.35 -12.18 14.77
CA ASP A 106 2.31 -11.57 15.70
C ASP A 106 2.25 -10.04 15.56
N PRO A 107 1.68 -9.31 16.54
CA PRO A 107 1.62 -7.85 16.53
C PRO A 107 2.99 -7.20 16.37
N ALA A 108 4.06 -7.85 16.85
CA ALA A 108 5.40 -7.32 16.73
C ALA A 108 5.76 -7.12 15.25
N THR A 109 5.26 -7.92 14.32
CA THR A 109 5.58 -7.81 12.88
C THR A 109 5.07 -6.52 12.21
N THR A 110 4.26 -5.71 12.87
CA THR A 110 3.77 -4.44 12.32
C THR A 110 4.73 -3.30 12.65
N GLY A 111 5.30 -2.65 11.64
CA GLY A 111 6.18 -1.50 11.80
C GLY A 111 5.73 -0.28 11.00
N SER A 112 6.54 0.77 11.06
CA SER A 112 6.37 1.98 10.27
C SER A 112 7.70 2.52 9.76
N VAL A 113 7.68 3.31 8.68
CA VAL A 113 8.90 3.89 8.10
C VAL A 113 9.66 4.75 9.12
N ALA A 114 8.94 5.51 9.96
CA ALA A 114 9.53 6.35 11.01
C ALA A 114 10.15 5.57 12.18
N ASP A 115 9.87 4.26 12.31
CA ASP A 115 10.59 3.40 13.28
C ASP A 115 12.01 3.07 12.79
N GLU A 116 12.27 3.26 11.50
CA GLU A 116 13.52 2.87 10.82
C GLU A 116 14.41 4.07 10.51
N VAL A 117 13.82 5.27 10.33
CA VAL A 117 14.52 6.49 9.96
C VAL A 117 13.94 7.67 10.75
N LEU A 118 14.80 8.42 11.43
CA LEU A 118 14.41 9.62 12.18
C LEU A 118 13.89 10.72 11.25
N ASP A 119 12.95 11.51 11.75
CA ASP A 119 12.38 12.70 11.10
C ASP A 119 11.75 12.48 9.70
N VAL A 120 11.44 11.23 9.32
CA VAL A 120 10.68 10.93 8.09
C VAL A 120 9.17 11.14 8.29
N GLY A 121 8.57 11.90 7.38
CA GLY A 121 7.13 12.15 7.32
C GLY A 121 6.45 11.55 6.08
N VAL A 122 5.12 11.70 6.03
CA VAL A 122 4.28 11.22 4.90
C VAL A 122 4.71 11.85 3.58
N GLU A 123 5.07 13.14 3.58
CA GLU A 123 5.50 13.84 2.37
C GLU A 123 6.88 13.35 1.86
N ASP A 124 7.78 12.89 2.75
CA ASP A 124 9.05 12.28 2.32
C ASP A 124 8.82 10.97 1.60
N VAL A 125 7.98 10.10 2.18
CA VAL A 125 7.57 8.83 1.56
C VAL A 125 6.86 9.07 0.23
N ARG A 126 5.92 10.03 0.18
CA ARG A 126 5.24 10.42 -1.05
C ARG A 126 6.23 10.86 -2.13
N ARG A 127 7.18 11.73 -1.79
CA ARG A 127 8.21 12.21 -2.75
C ARG A 127 9.08 11.05 -3.25
N ALA A 128 9.50 10.15 -2.36
CA ALA A 128 10.30 8.99 -2.72
C ALA A 128 9.55 8.05 -3.68
N LEU A 129 8.27 7.77 -3.42
CA LEU A 129 7.43 6.97 -4.31
C LEU A 129 7.27 7.65 -5.68
N LEU A 130 6.88 8.93 -5.71
CA LEU A 130 6.71 9.68 -6.96
C LEU A 130 7.99 9.74 -7.79
N ALA A 131 9.16 9.84 -7.15
CA ALA A 131 10.44 9.81 -7.84
C ALA A 131 10.64 8.49 -8.64
N GLU A 132 10.23 7.34 -8.10
CA GLU A 132 10.32 6.07 -8.82
C GLU A 132 9.35 5.98 -10.01
N TYR A 133 8.17 6.63 -9.95
CA TYR A 133 7.25 6.72 -11.10
C TYR A 133 7.74 7.71 -12.15
N ALA A 134 8.33 8.83 -11.74
CA ALA A 134 8.87 9.86 -12.64
C ALA A 134 10.01 9.32 -13.53
N ARG A 135 10.65 8.21 -13.15
CA ARG A 135 11.64 7.50 -13.98
C ARG A 135 11.03 6.80 -15.19
N ARG A 136 9.74 6.51 -15.18
CA ARG A 136 9.01 5.77 -16.23
C ARG A 136 7.97 6.63 -16.94
N TYR A 137 7.39 7.59 -16.23
CA TYR A 137 6.29 8.40 -16.71
C TYR A 137 6.61 9.87 -16.53
N ARG A 138 6.11 10.70 -17.47
CA ARG A 138 6.00 12.13 -17.22
C ARG A 138 4.81 12.38 -16.30
N LEU A 139 5.08 12.77 -15.06
CA LEU A 139 4.04 13.10 -14.10
C LEU A 139 3.51 14.51 -14.35
N VAL A 140 2.19 14.64 -14.46
CA VAL A 140 1.50 15.93 -14.62
C VAL A 140 0.42 15.98 -13.54
N PRO A 141 0.36 17.05 -12.72
CA PRO A 141 -0.74 17.23 -11.78
C PRO A 141 -2.08 17.23 -12.51
N ALA A 142 -3.03 16.46 -12.00
CA ALA A 142 -4.37 16.34 -12.54
C ALA A 142 -5.39 16.32 -11.39
N SER A 143 -6.65 16.54 -11.74
CA SER A 143 -7.79 16.37 -10.83
C SER A 143 -8.84 15.53 -11.52
N LEU A 144 -9.59 14.75 -10.75
CA LEU A 144 -10.76 14.04 -11.28
C LEU A 144 -11.78 15.05 -11.80
N GLY A 145 -12.38 14.77 -12.95
CA GLY A 145 -13.39 15.62 -13.54
C GLY A 145 -14.71 15.58 -12.76
N ALA A 146 -15.58 16.55 -13.06
CA ALA A 146 -16.90 16.62 -12.46
C ALA A 146 -17.76 15.35 -12.70
N PRO A 147 -17.73 14.71 -13.89
CA PRO A 147 -18.46 13.47 -14.13
C PRO A 147 -17.97 12.30 -13.26
N GLU A 148 -16.64 12.13 -13.12
CA GLU A 148 -16.05 11.08 -12.29
C GLU A 148 -16.43 11.27 -10.82
N LEU A 149 -16.34 12.50 -10.31
CA LEU A 149 -16.73 12.83 -8.94
C LEU A 149 -18.23 12.64 -8.70
N ALA A 150 -19.08 12.97 -9.69
CA ALA A 150 -20.52 12.73 -9.60
C ALA A 150 -20.84 11.23 -9.57
N HIS A 151 -20.17 10.43 -10.40
CA HIS A 151 -20.31 8.98 -10.38
C HIS A 151 -19.88 8.39 -9.03
N ALA A 152 -18.71 8.82 -8.52
CA ALA A 152 -18.21 8.39 -7.22
C ALA A 152 -19.20 8.68 -6.09
N ARG A 153 -19.85 9.86 -6.09
CA ARG A 153 -20.91 10.19 -5.13
C ARG A 153 -22.15 9.31 -5.28
N GLY A 154 -22.56 9.02 -6.52
CA GLY A 154 -23.74 8.19 -6.80
C GLY A 154 -23.59 6.73 -6.35
N VAL A 155 -22.36 6.22 -6.21
CA VAL A 155 -22.11 4.87 -5.69
C VAL A 155 -21.91 4.82 -4.18
N LEU A 156 -21.76 5.95 -3.47
CA LEU A 156 -21.59 5.97 -2.01
C LEU A 156 -22.71 5.23 -1.29
N GLU A 157 -23.97 5.46 -1.70
CA GLU A 157 -25.15 4.83 -1.10
C GLU A 157 -25.13 3.29 -1.23
N ARG A 158 -24.45 2.73 -2.25
CA ARG A 158 -24.32 1.28 -2.42
C ARG A 158 -23.26 0.66 -1.49
N HIS A 159 -22.43 1.48 -0.86
CA HIS A 159 -21.30 1.06 -0.04
C HIS A 159 -21.37 1.59 1.40
N ARG A 160 -22.51 2.18 1.79
CA ARG A 160 -22.77 2.47 3.19
C ARG A 160 -22.94 1.16 3.94
N VAL A 161 -22.18 0.99 5.00
CA VAL A 161 -22.46 -0.02 6.01
C VAL A 161 -23.56 0.57 6.88
N ASP A 162 -24.72 -0.09 6.94
CA ASP A 162 -25.78 0.31 7.87
C ASP A 162 -25.20 0.26 9.29
N GLY A 163 -25.23 1.41 9.97
CA GLY A 163 -24.66 1.59 11.31
C GLY A 163 -25.53 1.02 12.43
#